data_AF-A0A7W1B4P5-F1
#
_entry.id   AF-A0A7W1B4P5-F1
#
_cell.length_a   1.000
_cell.length_b   1.000
_cell.length_c   1.000
_cell.angle_alpha   90.00
_cell.angle_beta   90.00
_cell.angle_gamma   90.00
#
_symmetry.space_group_name_H-M   'P 1'
#
loop_
_entity.id
_entity.type
_entity.pdbx_description
1 polymer ?
#
loop_
_entity_poly.entity_id
_entity_poly.type
_entity_poly.pdbx_seq_one_letter_code
_entity_poly.pdbx_strand_id
1 'polypeptide(L)'
;VSEIYDRIGFAAVGRYNEFENLRTAGIRYADLRGYSYDRTDVTGRGLANAYAQLLGTIFSSGGEKPYEVEIIVAELGATAALDQIYRLTYDGSVGDEQNFAVMGGSADVIAEVVGRGFQPNLSLAEAAQLAVHSLSSDGGPNAEPRTLGVEALEVAILDRSRLLPRKFRRIHGDRLAALLADATEPEDQGHEVPPVPAPEPPIAETELPGLGDSAAGRPQDSPPDTSVS
;
A
#
# COMPACT_ATOMS: atom_id res chain seq x y z
N VAL A 1 13.12 9.01 -4.28
CA VAL A 1 11.64 9.08 -4.08
C VAL A 1 11.33 10.00 -2.89
N SER A 2 10.20 10.73 -2.85
CA SER A 2 9.86 11.67 -1.75
C SER A 2 8.35 11.86 -1.54
N GLU A 3 7.98 12.28 -0.34
CA GLU A 3 6.69 12.93 -0.05
C GLU A 3 6.68 14.34 -0.67
N ILE A 4 5.55 14.75 -1.26
CA ILE A 4 5.28 16.16 -1.60
C ILE A 4 4.21 16.73 -0.67
N TYR A 5 3.15 15.97 -0.42
CA TYR A 5 2.05 16.40 0.43
C TYR A 5 1.29 15.20 1.00
N ASP A 6 0.26 15.46 1.80
CA ASP A 6 -0.47 14.46 2.60
C ASP A 6 -0.76 13.15 1.85
N ARG A 7 -1.20 13.24 0.60
CA ARG A 7 -1.56 12.09 -0.25
C ARG A 7 -0.78 12.01 -1.55
N ILE A 8 0.28 12.82 -1.70
CA ILE A 8 1.01 12.98 -2.96
C ILE A 8 2.47 12.55 -2.78
N GLY A 9 2.88 11.58 -3.59
CA GLY A 9 4.25 11.11 -3.72
C GLY A 9 4.91 11.64 -4.99
N PHE A 10 6.24 11.71 -4.94
CA PHE A 10 7.09 12.13 -6.05
C PHE A 10 8.23 11.14 -6.26
N ALA A 11 8.45 10.77 -7.50
CA ALA A 11 9.63 10.04 -7.94
C ALA A 11 10.23 10.76 -9.14
N ALA A 12 11.54 10.64 -9.32
CA ALA A 12 12.22 11.24 -10.44
C ALA A 12 13.46 10.43 -10.82
N VAL A 13 13.85 10.53 -12.08
CA VAL A 13 15.11 10.02 -12.64
C VAL A 13 15.80 11.12 -13.43
N GLY A 14 17.10 10.93 -13.70
CA GLY A 14 17.92 11.90 -14.43
C GLY A 14 18.91 12.62 -13.52
N ARG A 15 19.20 13.90 -13.80
CA ARG A 15 20.19 14.66 -13.03
C ARG A 15 19.66 15.06 -11.66
N TYR A 16 20.36 14.61 -10.62
CA TYR A 16 19.97 14.79 -9.22
C TYR A 16 19.65 16.24 -8.85
N ASN A 17 20.54 17.17 -9.15
CA ASN A 17 20.36 18.58 -8.82
C ASN A 17 19.12 19.19 -9.48
N GLU A 18 18.76 18.74 -10.68
CA GLU A 18 17.64 19.26 -11.45
C GLU A 18 16.31 18.76 -10.90
N PHE A 19 16.18 17.45 -10.66
CA PHE A 19 14.94 16.93 -10.08
C PHE A 19 14.78 17.28 -8.61
N GLU A 20 15.86 17.52 -7.85
CA GLU A 20 15.76 18.00 -6.47
C GLU A 20 15.26 19.45 -6.40
N ASN A 21 15.65 20.28 -7.37
CA ASN A 21 15.08 21.62 -7.52
C ASN A 21 13.57 21.53 -7.79
N LEU A 22 13.16 20.64 -8.70
CA LEU A 22 11.74 20.38 -8.97
C LEU A 22 11.01 19.90 -7.71
N ARG A 23 11.53 18.88 -7.02
CA ARG A 23 10.95 18.36 -5.78
C ARG A 23 10.72 19.49 -4.76
N THR A 24 11.73 20.34 -4.57
CA THR A 24 11.65 21.48 -3.65
C THR A 24 10.59 22.50 -4.11
N ALA A 25 10.51 22.78 -5.41
CA ALA A 25 9.48 23.64 -5.97
C ALA A 25 8.06 23.08 -5.77
N GLY A 26 7.88 21.77 -5.94
CA GLY A 26 6.59 21.11 -5.72
C GLY A 26 6.14 21.13 -4.26
N ILE A 27 7.05 20.90 -3.32
CA ILE A 27 6.74 21.03 -1.87
C ILE A 27 6.28 22.45 -1.57
N ARG A 28 7.03 23.47 -2.03
CA ARG A 28 6.65 24.88 -1.82
C ARG A 28 5.31 25.22 -2.45
N TYR A 29 5.04 24.73 -3.66
CA TYR A 29 3.76 24.91 -4.33
C TYR A 29 2.61 24.31 -3.51
N ALA A 30 2.77 23.05 -3.08
CA ALA A 30 1.77 22.33 -2.31
C ALA A 30 1.50 22.99 -0.96
N ASP A 31 2.55 23.35 -0.22
CA ASP A 31 2.44 24.02 1.08
C ASP A 31 1.77 25.39 0.96
N LEU A 32 2.17 26.21 -0.03
CA LEU A 32 1.57 27.53 -0.24
C LEU A 32 0.09 27.42 -0.61
N ARG A 33 -0.26 26.48 -1.49
CA ARG A 33 -1.65 26.26 -1.91
C ARG A 33 -2.50 25.75 -0.75
N GLY A 34 -2.00 24.77 0.00
CA GLY A 34 -2.69 24.22 1.17
C GLY A 34 -2.83 25.22 2.32
N TYR A 35 -1.88 26.15 2.48
CA TYR A 35 -1.99 27.25 3.43
C TYR A 35 -2.97 28.34 2.99
N SER A 36 -2.99 28.68 1.70
CA SER A 36 -3.83 29.76 1.15
C SER A 36 -5.30 29.35 1.01
N TYR A 37 -5.56 28.06 0.83
CA TYR A 37 -6.89 27.49 0.65
C TYR A 37 -7.11 26.40 1.71
N ASP A 38 -7.52 25.19 1.32
CA ASP A 38 -7.55 24.02 2.19
C ASP A 38 -6.47 22.99 1.79
N ARG A 39 -6.07 22.14 2.74
CA ARG A 39 -5.19 20.99 2.47
C ARG A 39 -5.80 20.04 1.44
N THR A 40 -7.14 19.93 1.37
CA THR A 40 -7.83 19.10 0.38
C THR A 40 -7.82 19.68 -1.03
N ASP A 41 -7.47 20.97 -1.19
CA ASP A 41 -7.38 21.63 -2.52
C ASP A 41 -6.03 21.40 -3.21
N VAL A 42 -5.10 20.74 -2.52
CA VAL A 42 -3.82 20.31 -3.07
C VAL A 42 -4.01 18.96 -3.75
N THR A 43 -3.94 18.97 -5.08
CA THR A 43 -4.15 17.78 -5.92
C THR A 43 -2.91 17.47 -6.74
N GLY A 44 -2.69 16.19 -7.03
CA GLY A 44 -1.62 15.70 -7.90
C GLY A 44 -1.74 16.27 -9.31
N ARG A 45 -2.96 16.39 -9.84
CA ARG A 45 -3.22 17.04 -11.14
C ARG A 45 -2.79 18.50 -11.16
N GLY A 46 -3.09 19.26 -10.10
CA GLY A 46 -2.66 20.65 -9.96
C GLY A 46 -1.13 20.78 -9.94
N LEU A 47 -0.47 19.87 -9.21
CA LEU A 47 0.99 19.80 -9.13
C LEU A 47 1.62 19.41 -10.47
N ALA A 48 1.08 18.41 -11.17
CA ALA A 48 1.53 18.00 -12.49
C ALA A 48 1.45 19.15 -13.50
N ASN A 49 0.32 19.87 -13.54
CA ASN A 49 0.18 21.04 -14.42
C ASN A 49 1.22 22.13 -14.10
N ALA A 50 1.52 22.37 -12.83
CA ALA A 50 2.54 23.34 -12.42
C ALA A 50 3.95 22.90 -12.88
N TYR A 51 4.28 21.63 -12.74
CA TYR A 51 5.55 21.08 -13.23
C TYR A 51 5.67 21.13 -14.75
N ALA A 52 4.61 20.77 -15.47
CA ALA A 52 4.56 20.83 -16.93
C ALA A 52 4.86 22.24 -17.44
N GLN A 53 4.24 23.25 -16.83
CA GLN A 53 4.49 24.65 -17.17
C GLN A 53 5.95 25.05 -16.89
N LEU A 54 6.50 24.64 -15.75
CA LEU A 54 7.88 24.95 -15.37
C LEU A 54 8.88 24.30 -16.34
N LEU A 55 8.74 23.01 -16.60
CA LEU A 55 9.59 22.25 -17.52
C LEU A 55 9.49 22.78 -18.96
N GLY A 56 8.27 23.03 -19.46
CA GLY A 56 8.08 23.60 -20.79
C GLY A 56 8.68 25.00 -20.94
N THR A 57 8.64 25.82 -19.87
CA THR A 57 9.29 27.14 -19.84
C THR A 57 10.82 27.00 -19.91
N ILE A 58 11.40 26.11 -19.09
CA ILE A 58 12.86 25.84 -19.09
C ILE A 58 13.31 25.35 -20.47
N PHE A 59 12.58 24.37 -21.03
CA PHE A 59 12.86 23.79 -22.35
C PHE A 59 12.84 24.83 -23.47
N SER A 60 11.88 25.76 -23.44
CA SER A 60 11.69 26.78 -24.49
C SER A 60 12.53 28.05 -24.29
N SER A 61 13.14 28.24 -23.13
CA SER A 61 13.83 29.50 -22.75
C SER A 61 15.04 29.84 -23.64
N GLY A 62 15.62 28.85 -24.33
CA GLY A 62 16.77 29.00 -25.23
C GLY A 62 18.09 29.42 -24.58
N GLY A 63 18.06 29.96 -23.35
CA GLY A 63 19.23 30.43 -22.61
C GLY A 63 19.77 29.45 -21.57
N GLU A 64 18.92 28.54 -21.06
CA GLU A 64 19.32 27.50 -20.12
C GLU A 64 19.29 26.13 -20.78
N LYS A 65 20.20 25.24 -20.35
CA LYS A 65 20.18 23.86 -20.78
C LYS A 65 18.87 23.21 -20.27
N PRO A 66 18.10 22.50 -21.11
CA PRO A 66 16.94 21.76 -20.66
C PRO A 66 17.29 20.78 -19.55
N TYR A 67 16.39 20.62 -18.58
CA TYR A 67 16.58 19.65 -17.52
C TYR A 67 16.57 18.23 -18.10
N GLU A 68 17.56 17.42 -17.75
CA GLU A 68 17.64 16.00 -18.07
C GLU A 68 16.92 15.21 -16.99
N VAL A 69 15.60 15.33 -16.94
CA VAL A 69 14.75 14.74 -15.90
C VAL A 69 13.47 14.14 -16.46
N GLU A 70 12.97 13.13 -15.76
CA GLU A 70 11.63 12.59 -15.90
C GLU A 70 11.07 12.41 -14.50
N ILE A 71 9.81 12.81 -14.29
CA ILE A 71 9.19 12.81 -12.96
C ILE A 71 7.84 12.10 -12.98
N ILE A 72 7.51 11.48 -11.86
CA ILE A 72 6.21 10.90 -11.58
C ILE A 72 5.62 11.59 -10.35
N VAL A 73 4.37 12.01 -10.46
CA VAL A 73 3.52 12.48 -9.37
C VAL A 73 2.41 11.46 -9.17
N ALA A 74 2.37 10.82 -8.00
CA ALA A 74 1.33 9.87 -7.65
C ALA A 74 0.44 10.45 -6.55
N GLU A 75 -0.88 10.34 -6.70
CA GLU A 75 -1.86 10.81 -5.72
C GLU A 75 -2.78 9.67 -5.31
N LEU A 76 -2.99 9.52 -3.98
CA LEU A 76 -4.03 8.66 -3.46
C LEU A 76 -5.39 9.34 -3.50
N GLY A 77 -6.32 8.71 -4.21
CA GLY A 77 -7.74 9.05 -4.17
C GLY A 77 -8.41 8.57 -2.88
N ALA A 78 -9.69 8.94 -2.74
CA ALA A 78 -10.52 8.43 -1.64
C ALA A 78 -10.72 6.90 -1.72
N THR A 79 -10.69 6.36 -2.94
CA THR A 79 -10.74 4.92 -3.25
C THR A 79 -9.60 4.56 -4.20
N ALA A 80 -9.26 3.28 -4.31
CA ALA A 80 -8.21 2.81 -5.23
C ALA A 80 -8.50 3.13 -6.70
N ALA A 81 -9.77 3.14 -7.10
CA ALA A 81 -10.18 3.50 -8.46
C ALA A 81 -9.98 4.99 -8.79
N LEU A 82 -9.71 5.83 -7.78
CA LEU A 82 -9.48 7.26 -7.92
C LEU A 82 -8.01 7.62 -7.69
N ASP A 83 -7.12 6.64 -7.54
CA ASP A 83 -5.69 6.91 -7.53
C ASP A 83 -5.25 7.41 -8.91
N GLN A 84 -4.26 8.30 -8.94
CA GLN A 84 -3.80 8.95 -10.15
C GLN A 84 -2.27 8.91 -10.21
N ILE A 85 -1.73 8.69 -11.40
CA ILE A 85 -0.30 8.69 -11.65
C ILE A 85 -0.04 9.58 -12.86
N TYR A 86 0.67 10.68 -12.66
CA TYR A 86 1.07 11.58 -13.73
C TYR A 86 2.56 11.39 -14.02
N ARG A 87 2.91 11.07 -15.26
CA ARG A 87 4.29 11.05 -15.75
C ARG A 87 4.56 12.34 -16.50
N LEU A 88 5.68 12.99 -16.23
CA LEU A 88 6.10 14.20 -16.92
C LEU A 88 7.52 14.07 -17.46
N THR A 89 7.69 14.48 -18.71
CA THR A 89 8.95 14.46 -19.44
C THR A 89 9.62 15.84 -19.44
N TYR A 90 10.90 15.90 -19.83
CA TYR A 90 11.74 17.09 -19.79
C TYR A 90 11.20 18.31 -20.56
N ASP A 91 10.36 18.09 -21.56
CA ASP A 91 9.74 19.12 -22.40
C ASP A 91 8.43 19.68 -21.82
N GLY A 92 7.98 19.15 -20.68
CA GLY A 92 6.73 19.53 -20.03
C GLY A 92 5.50 18.77 -20.54
N SER A 93 5.68 17.72 -21.36
CA SER A 93 4.56 16.84 -21.71
C SER A 93 4.07 16.06 -20.48
N VAL A 94 2.75 15.86 -20.39
CA VAL A 94 2.10 15.14 -19.27
C VAL A 94 1.36 13.92 -19.80
N GLY A 95 1.68 12.75 -19.25
CA GLY A 95 0.93 11.51 -19.41
C GLY A 95 0.13 11.19 -18.15
N ASP A 96 -1.11 10.74 -18.34
CA ASP A 96 -1.92 10.13 -17.29
C ASP A 96 -1.78 8.61 -17.41
N GLU A 97 -1.11 8.01 -16.43
CA GLU A 97 -0.73 6.61 -16.46
C GLU A 97 -1.73 5.77 -15.65
N GLN A 98 -2.25 4.73 -16.27
CA GLN A 98 -3.15 3.80 -15.62
C GLN A 98 -2.34 2.69 -14.94
N ASN A 99 -2.67 2.42 -13.68
CA ASN A 99 -2.14 1.31 -12.87
C ASN A 99 -0.68 1.42 -12.44
N PHE A 100 0.25 1.68 -13.37
CA PHE A 100 1.68 1.79 -13.09
C PHE A 100 2.36 2.76 -14.05
N ALA A 101 3.55 3.23 -13.67
CA ALA A 101 4.41 4.04 -14.52
C ALA A 101 5.86 3.61 -14.32
N VAL A 102 6.61 3.59 -15.42
CA VAL A 102 8.05 3.28 -15.45
C VAL A 102 8.76 4.46 -16.12
N MET A 103 9.95 4.80 -15.62
CA MET A 103 10.76 5.89 -16.14
C MET A 103 12.25 5.58 -15.99
N GLY A 104 13.06 6.13 -16.91
CA GLY A 104 14.51 5.96 -16.95
C GLY A 104 14.99 4.63 -17.53
N GLY A 105 16.22 4.62 -18.07
CA GLY A 105 16.87 3.41 -18.59
C GLY A 105 16.05 2.72 -19.69
N SER A 106 15.94 1.39 -19.62
CA SER A 106 15.15 0.59 -20.57
C SER A 106 13.67 0.52 -20.15
N ALA A 107 13.03 1.69 -20.01
CA ALA A 107 11.67 1.80 -19.48
C ALA A 107 10.64 0.93 -20.22
N ASP A 108 10.73 0.85 -21.55
CA ASP A 108 9.80 0.06 -22.37
C ASP A 108 9.85 -1.44 -22.05
N VAL A 109 11.05 -2.01 -21.87
CA VAL A 109 11.24 -3.43 -21.53
C VAL A 109 10.70 -3.73 -20.14
N ILE A 110 10.98 -2.85 -19.17
CA ILE A 110 10.50 -2.98 -17.81
C ILE A 110 8.97 -2.85 -17.77
N ALA A 111 8.41 -1.91 -18.51
CA ALA A 111 6.97 -1.70 -18.62
C ALA A 111 6.25 -2.92 -19.20
N GLU A 112 6.84 -3.62 -20.18
CA GLU A 112 6.28 -4.86 -20.73
C GLU A 112 6.23 -5.98 -19.68
N VAL A 113 7.29 -6.14 -18.88
CA VAL A 113 7.33 -7.14 -17.80
C VAL A 113 6.30 -6.81 -16.71
N VAL A 114 6.25 -5.55 -16.27
CA VAL A 114 5.25 -5.10 -15.28
C VAL A 114 3.83 -5.28 -15.83
N GLY A 115 3.57 -4.90 -17.08
CA GLY A 115 2.26 -5.01 -17.70
C GLY A 115 1.76 -6.46 -17.81
N ARG A 116 2.65 -7.44 -18.01
CA ARG A 116 2.29 -8.86 -18.02
C ARG A 116 2.01 -9.42 -16.62
N GLY A 117 2.74 -8.95 -15.60
CA GLY A 117 2.58 -9.44 -14.23
C GLY A 117 1.57 -8.67 -13.38
N PHE A 118 1.18 -7.46 -13.78
CA PHE A 118 0.30 -6.61 -13.01
C PHE A 118 -1.11 -7.21 -12.93
N GLN A 119 -1.67 -7.19 -11.73
CA GLN A 119 -3.08 -7.47 -11.48
C GLN A 119 -3.67 -6.40 -10.56
N PRO A 120 -4.96 -6.04 -10.69
CA PRO A 120 -5.61 -5.20 -9.71
C PRO A 120 -5.57 -5.85 -8.32
N ASN A 121 -5.35 -5.04 -7.28
CA ASN A 121 -5.35 -5.47 -5.88
C ASN A 121 -4.21 -6.43 -5.48
N LEU A 122 -3.06 -6.42 -6.17
CA LEU A 122 -1.86 -7.07 -5.66
C LEU A 122 -1.57 -6.60 -4.23
N SER A 123 -1.15 -7.54 -3.38
CA SER A 123 -0.61 -7.22 -2.07
C SER A 123 0.67 -6.39 -2.22
N LEU A 124 1.08 -5.73 -1.14
CA LEU A 124 2.31 -4.94 -1.14
C LEU A 124 3.55 -5.79 -1.47
N ALA A 125 3.58 -7.04 -1.00
CA ALA A 125 4.68 -7.96 -1.25
C ALA A 125 4.74 -8.35 -2.74
N GLU A 126 3.62 -8.80 -3.30
CA GLU A 126 3.54 -9.19 -4.71
C GLU A 126 3.89 -8.02 -5.65
N ALA A 127 3.38 -6.81 -5.36
CA ALA A 127 3.67 -5.63 -6.17
C ALA A 127 5.15 -5.23 -6.11
N ALA A 128 5.78 -5.31 -4.93
CA ALA A 128 7.20 -5.01 -4.78
C ALA A 128 8.10 -6.04 -5.46
N GLN A 129 7.77 -7.33 -5.33
CA GLN A 129 8.50 -8.40 -5.99
C GLN A 129 8.40 -8.29 -7.51
N LEU A 130 7.20 -8.02 -8.05
CA LEU A 130 7.01 -7.77 -9.48
C LEU A 130 7.89 -6.59 -9.96
N ALA A 131 7.92 -5.49 -9.21
CA ALA A 131 8.75 -4.33 -9.54
C ALA A 131 10.26 -4.64 -9.48
N VAL A 132 10.73 -5.39 -8.48
CA VAL A 132 12.15 -5.78 -8.38
C VAL A 132 12.52 -6.77 -9.48
N HIS A 133 11.65 -7.73 -9.79
CA HIS A 133 11.84 -8.67 -10.87
C HIS A 133 11.94 -7.96 -12.24
N SER A 134 11.06 -6.99 -12.51
CA SER A 134 11.11 -6.23 -13.76
C SER A 134 12.38 -5.37 -13.85
N LEU A 135 12.81 -4.72 -12.76
CA LEU A 135 14.06 -3.95 -12.69
C LEU A 135 15.33 -4.81 -12.84
N SER A 136 15.23 -6.10 -12.53
CA SER A 136 16.31 -7.06 -12.72
C SER A 136 16.49 -7.48 -14.19
N SER A 137 15.47 -7.20 -15.03
CA SER A 137 15.41 -7.56 -16.45
C SER A 137 15.87 -6.43 -17.40
N ASP A 138 16.40 -5.32 -16.86
CA ASP A 138 16.83 -4.11 -17.60
C ASP A 138 17.97 -4.34 -18.61
N GLY A 139 18.58 -5.53 -18.64
CA GLY A 139 19.59 -5.91 -19.64
C GLY A 139 19.01 -6.34 -21.01
N GLY A 140 17.68 -6.41 -21.14
CA GLY A 140 16.99 -6.89 -22.34
C GLY A 140 16.68 -8.40 -22.32
N PRO A 141 15.93 -8.92 -23.30
CA PRO A 141 15.34 -10.27 -23.27
C PRO A 141 16.34 -11.43 -23.24
N ASN A 142 17.63 -11.18 -23.48
CA ASN A 142 18.70 -12.19 -23.51
C ASN A 142 19.86 -11.89 -22.54
N ALA A 143 19.72 -10.90 -21.66
CA ALA A 143 20.71 -10.64 -20.63
C ALA A 143 20.38 -11.43 -19.36
N GLU A 144 21.41 -11.94 -18.70
CA GLU A 144 21.25 -12.57 -17.39
C GLU A 144 20.62 -11.57 -16.40
N PRO A 145 19.54 -11.95 -15.69
CA PRO A 145 18.93 -11.09 -14.70
C PRO A 145 19.94 -10.68 -13.63
N ARG A 146 20.06 -9.38 -13.37
CA ARG A 146 20.93 -8.89 -12.31
C ARG A 146 20.28 -9.13 -10.95
N THR A 147 21.06 -9.55 -9.95
CA THR A 147 20.57 -9.60 -8.57
C THR A 147 20.60 -8.20 -7.95
N LEU A 148 19.44 -7.69 -7.55
CA LEU A 148 19.30 -6.41 -6.84
C LEU A 148 19.19 -6.67 -5.33
N GLY A 149 20.23 -6.32 -4.58
CA GLY A 149 20.19 -6.35 -3.12
C GLY A 149 19.32 -5.24 -2.54
N VAL A 150 18.82 -5.44 -1.33
CA VAL A 150 17.99 -4.47 -0.57
C VAL A 150 18.65 -3.09 -0.49
N GLU A 151 19.97 -3.05 -0.31
CA GLU A 151 20.77 -1.82 -0.20
C GLU A 151 20.84 -1.00 -1.51
N ALA A 152 20.52 -1.62 -2.66
CA ALA A 152 20.50 -0.95 -3.95
C ALA A 152 19.14 -0.33 -4.30
N LEU A 153 18.13 -0.49 -3.43
CA LEU A 153 16.75 -0.11 -3.69
C LEU A 153 16.29 1.03 -2.78
N GLU A 154 15.69 2.06 -3.36
CA GLU A 154 14.96 3.08 -2.61
C GLU A 154 13.45 2.85 -2.74
N VAL A 155 12.80 2.38 -1.67
CA VAL A 155 11.38 2.00 -1.68
C VAL A 155 10.55 2.89 -0.76
N ALA A 156 9.41 3.34 -1.26
CA ALA A 156 8.41 4.05 -0.48
C ALA A 156 6.99 3.74 -0.97
N ILE A 157 6.01 3.97 -0.11
CA ILE A 157 4.59 3.76 -0.40
C ILE A 157 3.78 4.99 0.00
N LEU A 158 2.64 5.17 -0.66
CA LEU A 158 1.52 5.95 -0.15
C LEU A 158 0.52 4.97 0.46
N ASP A 159 0.34 5.01 1.77
CA ASP A 159 -0.49 4.06 2.50
C ASP A 159 -1.82 4.68 2.91
N ARG A 160 -2.89 4.37 2.16
CA ARG A 160 -4.25 4.86 2.41
C ARG A 160 -4.79 4.44 3.79
N SER A 161 -4.35 3.31 4.33
CA SER A 161 -4.86 2.74 5.59
C SER A 161 -4.42 3.53 6.83
N ARG A 162 -3.42 4.40 6.71
CA ARG A 162 -2.93 5.21 7.83
C ARG A 162 -4.00 6.16 8.32
N LEU A 163 -4.14 6.30 9.64
CA LEU A 163 -5.02 7.29 10.25
C LEU A 163 -4.45 8.72 10.17
N LEU A 164 -3.11 8.83 10.08
CA LEU A 164 -2.43 10.11 9.96
C LEU A 164 -2.75 10.79 8.62
N PRO A 165 -2.75 12.13 8.55
CA PRO A 165 -2.94 12.86 7.28
C PRO A 165 -1.92 12.45 6.22
N ARG A 166 -0.64 12.36 6.61
CA ARG A 166 0.49 11.98 5.76
C ARG A 166 0.49 10.48 5.47
N LYS A 167 0.34 10.13 4.20
CA LYS A 167 0.27 8.74 3.72
C LYS A 167 1.64 8.19 3.30
N PHE A 168 2.61 9.05 3.00
CA PHE A 168 3.93 8.62 2.56
C PHE A 168 4.74 7.91 3.66
N ARG A 169 5.36 6.78 3.31
CA ARG A 169 6.23 6.01 4.19
C ARG A 169 7.35 5.33 3.40
N ARG A 170 8.59 5.43 3.88
CA ARG A 170 9.74 4.68 3.36
C ARG A 170 9.79 3.25 3.90
N ILE A 171 10.26 2.31 3.08
CA ILE A 171 10.51 0.92 3.45
C ILE A 171 11.99 0.64 3.15
N HIS A 172 12.73 0.16 4.15
CA HIS A 172 14.18 -0.06 4.07
C HIS A 172 14.62 -1.18 5.03
N GLY A 173 15.86 -1.66 4.87
CA GLY A 173 16.47 -2.66 5.74
C GLY A 173 15.65 -3.95 5.85
N ASP A 174 15.58 -4.51 7.06
CA ASP A 174 14.91 -5.78 7.34
C ASP A 174 13.45 -5.82 6.87
N ARG A 175 12.75 -4.68 6.92
CA ARG A 175 11.36 -4.61 6.45
C ARG A 175 11.25 -4.78 4.95
N LEU A 176 12.20 -4.22 4.19
CA LEU A 176 12.26 -4.42 2.74
C LEU A 176 12.73 -5.85 2.42
N ALA A 177 13.70 -6.37 3.17
CA ALA A 177 14.16 -7.75 3.01
C ALA A 177 13.02 -8.77 3.20
N ALA A 178 12.24 -8.63 4.29
CA ALA A 178 11.09 -9.49 4.55
C ALA A 178 10.05 -9.42 3.42
N LEU A 179 9.74 -8.21 2.95
CA LEU A 179 8.78 -7.99 1.87
C LEU A 179 9.18 -8.70 0.56
N LEU A 180 10.47 -8.79 0.29
CA LEU A 180 11.02 -9.46 -0.90
C LEU A 180 11.25 -10.97 -0.70
N ALA A 181 11.26 -11.46 0.54
CA ALA A 181 11.45 -12.87 0.86
C ALA A 181 10.16 -13.70 0.80
N ASP A 182 9.00 -13.10 1.05
CA ASP A 182 7.68 -13.77 1.16
C ASP A 182 7.17 -14.51 -0.10
N ALA A 183 7.95 -14.59 -1.19
CA ALA A 183 7.65 -15.43 -2.36
C ALA A 183 8.54 -16.68 -2.48
N THR A 184 9.45 -16.92 -1.53
CA THR A 184 10.12 -18.22 -1.40
C THR A 184 9.44 -19.03 -0.29
N GLU A 185 8.13 -19.24 -0.37
CA GLU A 185 7.59 -20.46 0.20
C GLU A 185 7.82 -21.57 -0.82
N PRO A 186 8.70 -22.55 -0.55
CA PRO A 186 8.63 -23.79 -1.30
C PRO A 186 7.24 -24.38 -1.10
N GLU A 187 6.53 -24.66 -2.19
CA GLU A 187 5.40 -25.57 -2.16
C GLU A 187 5.80 -26.85 -1.43
N ASP A 188 5.06 -27.12 -0.36
CA ASP A 188 4.91 -28.41 0.32
C ASP A 188 6.20 -29.14 0.75
N GLN A 189 6.67 -28.83 1.96
CA GLN A 189 7.14 -29.89 2.85
C GLN A 189 6.17 -30.01 4.02
N GLY A 190 5.08 -30.74 3.76
CA GLY A 190 4.35 -31.57 4.72
C GLY A 190 4.36 -31.03 6.14
N HIS A 191 3.35 -30.24 6.47
CA HIS A 191 2.98 -30.04 7.86
C HIS A 191 2.56 -31.41 8.43
N GLU A 192 3.50 -32.09 9.08
CA GLU A 192 3.19 -33.27 9.89
C GLU A 192 2.25 -32.80 11.00
N VAL A 193 0.97 -33.13 10.84
CA VAL A 193 -0.06 -32.91 11.85
C VAL A 193 0.43 -33.59 13.13
N PRO A 194 0.60 -32.86 14.26
CA PRO A 194 0.94 -33.49 15.52
C PRO A 194 -0.10 -34.57 15.83
N PRO A 195 0.30 -35.76 16.31
CA PRO A 195 -0.65 -36.83 16.57
C PRO A 195 -1.71 -36.33 17.56
N VAL A 196 -2.97 -36.44 17.13
CA VAL A 196 -4.14 -36.17 17.98
C VAL A 196 -4.02 -37.09 19.21
N PRO A 197 -3.99 -36.55 20.44
CA PRO A 197 -3.97 -37.39 21.63
C PRO A 197 -5.23 -38.25 21.67
N ALA A 198 -5.07 -39.52 22.04
CA ALA A 198 -6.15 -40.47 22.15
C ALA A 198 -7.29 -39.92 23.02
N PRO A 199 -8.57 -40.23 22.69
CA PRO A 199 -9.70 -39.75 23.48
C PRO A 199 -9.56 -40.23 24.93
N GLU A 200 -9.68 -39.30 25.88
CA GLU A 200 -9.73 -39.62 27.30
C GLU A 200 -10.92 -40.57 27.59
N PRO A 201 -10.75 -41.58 28.46
CA PRO A 201 -11.84 -42.45 28.84
C PRO A 201 -12.93 -41.63 29.54
N PRO A 202 -14.22 -41.97 29.34
CA PRO A 202 -15.32 -41.23 29.95
C PRO A 202 -15.19 -41.29 31.48
N ILE A 203 -15.19 -40.11 32.09
CA ILE A 203 -15.30 -39.97 33.54
C ILE A 203 -16.71 -40.45 33.90
N ALA A 204 -16.81 -41.48 34.73
CA ALA A 204 -18.09 -41.93 35.25
C ALA A 204 -18.68 -40.80 36.11
N GLU A 205 -19.85 -40.27 35.70
CA GLU A 205 -20.67 -39.43 36.56
C GLU A 205 -20.96 -40.22 37.84
N THR A 206 -20.37 -39.76 38.94
CA THR A 206 -20.69 -40.29 40.26
C THR A 206 -22.08 -39.79 40.61
N GLU A 207 -23.06 -40.69 40.62
CA GLU A 207 -24.40 -40.45 41.11
C GLU A 207 -24.33 -39.87 42.54
N LEU A 208 -24.89 -38.66 42.70
CA LEU A 208 -25.17 -38.09 44.00
C LEU A 208 -26.16 -39.02 44.73
N PRO A 209 -25.89 -39.44 45.98
CA PRO A 209 -26.82 -40.28 46.72
C PRO A 209 -28.10 -39.50 47.01
N GLY A 210 -29.22 -40.08 46.58
CA GLY A 210 -30.56 -39.55 46.82
C GLY A 210 -30.84 -39.42 48.31
N LEU A 211 -31.18 -38.20 48.74
CA LEU A 211 -31.84 -38.01 50.02
C LEU A 211 -33.30 -38.41 49.87
N GLY A 212 -33.62 -39.48 50.59
CA GLY A 212 -34.92 -40.11 50.63
C GLY A 212 -36.03 -39.18 51.10
N ASP A 213 -37.17 -39.50 50.53
CA ASP A 213 -38.53 -39.14 50.90
C ASP A 213 -38.77 -39.14 52.42
N SER A 214 -39.45 -38.11 52.90
CA SER A 214 -40.15 -38.15 54.19
C SER A 214 -41.41 -37.30 54.09
N ALA A 215 -42.47 -37.99 53.69
CA ALA A 215 -43.85 -37.58 53.88
C ALA A 215 -44.17 -37.36 55.37
N ALA A 216 -44.77 -36.21 55.70
CA ALA A 216 -45.79 -36.10 56.73
C ALA A 216 -46.49 -34.73 56.63
N GLY A 217 -47.82 -34.73 56.47
CA GLY A 217 -48.66 -33.58 56.84
C GLY A 217 -49.67 -33.09 55.80
N ARG A 218 -50.73 -33.86 55.56
CA ARG A 218 -52.08 -33.33 55.31
C ARG A 218 -52.96 -33.74 56.51
N PRO A 219 -54.19 -33.23 56.71
CA PRO A 219 -54.88 -32.10 56.06
C PRO A 219 -55.53 -31.14 57.10
N GLN A 220 -56.13 -30.03 56.67
CA GLN A 220 -57.56 -29.80 56.91
C GLN A 220 -58.12 -28.59 56.15
N ASP A 221 -59.31 -28.84 55.62
CA ASP A 221 -60.19 -28.02 54.83
C ASP A 221 -61.32 -27.55 55.77
N SER A 222 -61.75 -26.30 55.68
CA SER A 222 -63.00 -25.80 56.26
C SER A 222 -63.43 -24.47 55.61
N PRO A 223 -64.66 -24.37 55.07
CA PRO A 223 -65.24 -23.18 54.42
C PRO A 223 -66.22 -22.45 55.38
N PRO A 224 -67.19 -21.65 54.90
CA PRO A 224 -67.14 -20.41 54.11
C PRO A 224 -67.70 -19.22 54.93
N ASP A 225 -67.62 -17.96 54.48
CA ASP A 225 -68.77 -17.06 54.67
C ASP A 225 -68.84 -15.82 53.77
N THR A 226 -70.11 -15.56 53.42
CA THR A 226 -70.87 -14.44 52.87
C THR A 226 -70.27 -13.07 52.49
N SER A 227 -70.81 -12.60 51.35
CA SER A 227 -71.20 -11.23 50.94
C SER A 227 -71.10 -10.09 51.96
N VAL A 228 -70.75 -8.87 51.50
CA VAL A 228 -71.60 -7.66 51.52
C VAL A 228 -70.89 -6.47 50.85
N SER A 229 -71.66 -5.77 50.00
CA SER A 229 -71.56 -4.39 49.47
C SER A 229 -70.48 -4.03 48.45
#